data_AF-A0A3N4YTJ3-F1
#
_entry.id   AF-A0A3N4YTJ3-F1
#
_cell.length_a   1.000
_cell.length_b   1.000
_cell.length_c   1.000
_cell.angle_alpha   90.00
_cell.angle_beta   90.00
_cell.angle_gamma   90.00
#
_symmetry.space_group_name_H-M   'P 1'
#
loop_
_entity.id
_entity.type
_entity.pdbx_description
1 polymer ?
#
loop_
_entity_poly.entity_id
_entity_poly.type
_entity_poly.pdbx_seq_one_letter_code
_entity_poly.pdbx_strand_id
1 'polypeptide(L)'
;MRSPATYRDRALAADVSADELHELARCPYPFVWHALAERADVTPEVLAMIVHRSDSVWNDNALLAGIAASPQADRQVLLAVLDRVLRLLADGERPYAAGLALAGRAELTDDDASRLLAAPGGSRRFRTGARMRLMARTATRQTAG
;
A
#
# COMPACT_ATOMS: atom_id res chain seq x y z
N MET A 1 -18.57 -24.48 -9.02
CA MET A 1 -17.92 -23.85 -7.84
C MET A 1 -16.54 -23.40 -8.28
N ARG A 2 -16.20 -22.11 -8.27
CA ARG A 2 -14.84 -21.64 -8.64
C ARG A 2 -13.89 -22.00 -7.50
N SER A 3 -12.70 -22.53 -7.81
CA SER A 3 -11.71 -22.82 -6.79
C SER A 3 -11.09 -21.52 -6.26
N PRO A 4 -10.53 -21.50 -5.04
CA PRO A 4 -9.78 -20.34 -4.54
C PRO A 4 -8.71 -19.85 -5.54
N ALA A 5 -7.99 -20.76 -6.19
CA ALA A 5 -6.99 -20.42 -7.21
C ALA A 5 -7.60 -19.70 -8.43
N THR A 6 -8.81 -20.10 -8.86
CA THR A 6 -9.53 -19.44 -9.96
C THR A 6 -9.79 -17.95 -9.68
N TYR A 7 -10.00 -17.55 -8.43
CA TYR A 7 -10.17 -16.13 -8.09
C TYR A 7 -8.86 -15.34 -8.21
N ARG A 8 -7.72 -15.94 -7.84
CA ARG A 8 -6.40 -15.31 -8.00
C ARG A 8 -6.06 -15.13 -9.47
N ASP A 9 -6.21 -16.19 -10.27
CA ASP A 9 -5.89 -16.15 -11.70
C ASP A 9 -6.78 -15.14 -12.41
N ARG A 10 -8.07 -15.06 -12.04
CA ARG A 10 -8.94 -14.01 -12.55
C ARG A 10 -8.47 -12.64 -12.10
N ALA A 11 -8.08 -12.43 -10.85
CA ALA A 11 -7.58 -11.13 -10.38
C ALA A 11 -6.30 -10.67 -11.09
N LEU A 12 -5.52 -11.56 -11.69
CA LEU A 12 -4.33 -11.22 -12.48
C LEU A 12 -4.58 -11.14 -13.99
N ALA A 13 -5.77 -11.54 -14.47
CA ALA A 13 -6.05 -11.57 -15.90
C ALA A 13 -6.16 -10.14 -16.48
N ALA A 14 -5.68 -9.95 -17.71
CA ALA A 14 -5.62 -8.63 -18.35
C ALA A 14 -6.98 -8.13 -18.86
N ASP A 15 -7.95 -9.02 -19.04
CA ASP A 15 -9.27 -8.77 -19.61
C ASP A 15 -10.37 -8.54 -18.55
N VAL A 16 -9.99 -8.39 -17.28
CA VAL A 16 -10.93 -8.22 -16.17
C VAL A 16 -11.55 -6.84 -16.23
N SER A 17 -12.88 -6.78 -16.22
CA SER A 17 -13.61 -5.52 -16.19
C SER A 17 -13.47 -4.79 -14.84
N ALA A 18 -13.72 -3.49 -14.83
CA ALA A 18 -13.73 -2.70 -13.60
C ALA A 18 -14.74 -3.25 -12.56
N ASP A 19 -15.93 -3.68 -13.01
CA ASP A 19 -16.95 -4.27 -12.14
C ASP A 19 -16.47 -5.60 -11.53
N GLU A 20 -15.81 -6.45 -12.31
CA GLU A 20 -15.21 -7.69 -11.80
C GLU A 20 -14.09 -7.42 -10.79
N LEU A 21 -13.25 -6.39 -10.99
CA LEU A 21 -12.24 -6.01 -10.00
C LEU A 21 -12.89 -5.58 -8.67
N HIS A 22 -14.02 -4.85 -8.73
CA HIS A 22 -14.80 -4.50 -7.54
C HIS A 22 -15.37 -5.74 -6.84
N GLU A 23 -15.87 -6.72 -7.59
CA GLU A 23 -16.34 -7.99 -7.02
C GLU A 23 -15.21 -8.76 -6.36
N LEU A 24 -14.05 -8.86 -7.02
CA LEU A 24 -12.86 -9.52 -6.49
C LEU A 24 -12.35 -8.86 -5.20
N ALA A 25 -12.40 -7.53 -5.11
CA ALA A 25 -12.07 -6.78 -3.90
C ALA A 25 -13.01 -7.08 -2.71
N ARG A 26 -14.20 -7.63 -2.98
CA ARG A 26 -15.15 -8.07 -1.95
C ARG A 26 -14.93 -9.50 -1.49
N CYS A 27 -14.17 -10.31 -2.24
CA CYS A 27 -13.91 -11.69 -1.87
C CYS A 27 -13.17 -11.79 -0.52
N PRO A 28 -13.41 -12.84 0.28
CA PRO A 28 -12.80 -13.01 1.61
C PRO A 28 -11.38 -13.57 1.54
N TYR A 29 -10.75 -13.61 0.37
CA TYR A 29 -9.51 -14.34 0.14
C TYR A 29 -8.30 -13.39 0.12
N PRO A 30 -7.36 -13.51 1.07
CA PRO A 30 -6.23 -12.59 1.17
C PRO A 30 -5.36 -12.55 -0.09
N PHE A 31 -5.12 -13.72 -0.69
CA PHE A 31 -4.33 -13.84 -1.91
C PHE A 31 -4.97 -13.12 -3.12
N VAL A 32 -6.28 -12.86 -3.10
CA VAL A 32 -6.96 -12.04 -4.13
C VAL A 32 -6.63 -10.57 -3.92
N TRP A 33 -6.63 -10.08 -2.68
CA TRP A 33 -6.28 -8.69 -2.38
C TRP A 33 -4.81 -8.40 -2.76
N HIS A 34 -3.91 -9.34 -2.48
CA HIS A 34 -2.52 -9.24 -2.93
C HIS A 34 -2.41 -9.19 -4.44
N ALA A 35 -3.10 -10.09 -5.15
CA ALA A 35 -3.12 -10.09 -6.61
C ALA A 35 -3.65 -8.77 -7.18
N LEU A 36 -4.70 -8.19 -6.58
CA LEU A 36 -5.23 -6.87 -6.98
C LEU A 36 -4.21 -5.74 -6.74
N ALA A 37 -3.47 -5.77 -5.63
CA ALA A 37 -2.45 -4.77 -5.33
C ALA A 37 -1.20 -4.86 -6.24
N GLU A 38 -0.94 -6.03 -6.86
CA GLU A 38 0.16 -6.24 -7.81
C GLU A 38 -0.15 -5.73 -9.22
N ARG A 39 -1.42 -5.47 -9.53
CA ARG A 39 -1.84 -4.99 -10.85
C ARG A 39 -1.38 -3.55 -11.11
N ALA A 40 -0.93 -3.29 -12.34
CA ALA A 40 -0.55 -1.95 -12.79
C ALA A 40 -1.74 -1.06 -13.19
N ASP A 41 -2.90 -1.67 -13.48
CA ASP A 41 -4.11 -1.04 -14.00
C ASP A 41 -5.28 -1.05 -12.99
N VAL A 42 -5.02 -1.46 -11.74
CA VAL A 42 -6.04 -1.42 -10.68
C VAL A 42 -6.44 0.02 -10.37
N THR A 43 -7.74 0.27 -10.23
CA THR A 43 -8.21 1.62 -9.97
C THR A 43 -7.97 2.01 -8.50
N PRO A 44 -7.83 3.32 -8.18
CA PRO A 44 -7.72 3.79 -6.80
C PRO A 44 -8.88 3.32 -5.91
N GLU A 45 -10.10 3.23 -6.45
CA GLU A 45 -11.28 2.77 -5.71
C GLU A 45 -11.12 1.33 -5.24
N VAL A 46 -10.62 0.44 -6.10
CA VAL A 46 -10.35 -0.96 -5.73
C VAL A 46 -9.26 -1.04 -4.65
N LEU A 47 -8.19 -0.23 -4.77
CA LEU A 47 -7.16 -0.15 -3.74
C LEU A 47 -7.72 0.33 -2.39
N ALA A 48 -8.61 1.33 -2.41
CA ALA A 48 -9.29 1.83 -1.22
C ALA A 48 -10.19 0.77 -0.56
N MET A 49 -10.82 -0.12 -1.35
CA MET A 49 -11.62 -1.22 -0.81
C MET A 49 -10.77 -2.25 -0.06
N ILE A 50 -9.55 -2.52 -0.53
CA ILE A 50 -8.69 -3.56 0.05
C ILE A 50 -7.76 -3.03 1.16
N VAL A 51 -7.54 -1.71 1.26
CA VAL A 51 -6.60 -1.10 2.22
C VAL A 51 -6.93 -1.39 3.69
N HIS A 52 -8.17 -1.73 4.01
CA HIS A 52 -8.63 -2.07 5.37
C HIS A 52 -8.85 -3.56 5.60
N ARG A 53 -8.62 -4.40 4.58
CA ARG A 53 -8.74 -5.86 4.70
C ARG A 53 -7.63 -6.41 5.59
N SER A 54 -7.97 -7.35 6.45
CA SER A 54 -7.05 -7.94 7.41
C SER A 54 -7.20 -9.46 7.39
N ASP A 55 -6.08 -10.15 7.58
CA ASP A 55 -6.02 -11.60 7.69
C ASP A 55 -5.01 -12.04 8.75
N SER A 56 -3.74 -11.67 8.55
CA SER A 56 -2.65 -11.93 9.48
C SER A 56 -1.64 -10.80 9.39
N VAL A 57 -0.87 -10.57 10.45
CA VAL A 57 0.14 -9.50 10.49
C VAL A 57 1.08 -9.54 9.28
N TRP A 58 1.51 -10.74 8.88
CA TRP A 58 2.41 -10.90 7.73
C TRP A 58 1.72 -10.55 6.40
N ASN A 59 0.50 -11.06 6.16
CA ASN A 59 -0.28 -10.75 4.96
C ASN A 59 -0.65 -9.26 4.91
N ASP A 60 -1.07 -8.68 6.03
CA ASP A 60 -1.44 -7.27 6.14
C ASP A 60 -0.25 -6.36 5.78
N ASN A 61 0.95 -6.67 6.31
CA ASN A 61 2.15 -5.90 6.01
C ASN A 61 2.54 -5.97 4.53
N ALA A 62 2.42 -7.15 3.92
CA ALA A 62 2.69 -7.33 2.49
C ALA A 62 1.64 -6.64 1.61
N LEU A 63 0.37 -6.68 2.00
CA LEU A 63 -0.73 -6.02 1.27
C LEU A 63 -0.54 -4.50 1.27
N LEU A 64 -0.27 -3.91 2.43
CA LEU A 64 -0.04 -2.47 2.55
C LEU A 64 1.19 -2.01 1.77
N ALA A 65 2.23 -2.85 1.71
CA ALA A 65 3.42 -2.57 0.90
C ALA A 65 3.09 -2.58 -0.60
N GLY A 66 2.30 -3.55 -1.07
CA GLY A 66 1.83 -3.61 -2.47
C GLY A 66 0.99 -2.39 -2.85
N ILE A 67 0.01 -2.03 -2.01
CA ILE A 67 -0.84 -0.86 -2.24
C ILE A 67 0.01 0.43 -2.29
N ALA A 68 0.91 0.63 -1.33
CA ALA A 68 1.77 1.82 -1.32
C ALA A 68 2.74 1.88 -2.51
N ALA A 69 3.15 0.73 -3.06
CA ALA A 69 4.01 0.66 -4.22
C ALA A 69 3.23 0.85 -5.55
N SER A 70 1.91 0.67 -5.55
CA SER A 70 1.11 0.76 -6.78
C SER A 70 1.19 2.17 -7.39
N PRO A 71 1.45 2.29 -8.71
CA PRO A 71 1.46 3.59 -9.38
C PRO A 71 0.07 4.25 -9.38
N GLN A 72 -1.00 3.46 -9.29
CA GLN A 72 -2.39 3.94 -9.28
C GLN A 72 -2.88 4.35 -7.88
N ALA A 73 -2.07 4.16 -6.83
CA ALA A 73 -2.44 4.61 -5.50
C ALA A 73 -2.42 6.14 -5.43
N ASP A 74 -3.61 6.75 -5.44
CA ASP A 74 -3.77 8.19 -5.30
C ASP A 74 -3.48 8.65 -3.87
N ARG A 75 -3.56 9.96 -3.64
CA ARG A 75 -3.30 10.54 -2.33
C ARG A 75 -4.23 10.00 -1.24
N GLN A 76 -5.50 9.75 -1.53
CA GLN A 76 -6.46 9.28 -0.53
C GLN A 76 -6.16 7.83 -0.12
N VAL A 77 -5.86 6.97 -1.09
CA VAL A 77 -5.42 5.58 -0.83
C VAL A 77 -4.13 5.59 0.00
N LEU A 78 -3.15 6.40 -0.35
CA LEU A 78 -1.88 6.47 0.36
C LEU A 78 -2.02 7.01 1.78
N LEU A 79 -2.92 7.95 2.03
CA LEU A 79 -3.25 8.40 3.39
C LEU A 79 -3.91 7.29 4.21
N ALA A 80 -4.81 6.50 3.62
CA ALA A 80 -5.41 5.36 4.30
C ALA A 80 -4.36 4.28 4.67
N VAL A 81 -3.39 4.04 3.78
CA VAL A 81 -2.25 3.16 4.08
C VAL A 81 -1.40 3.77 5.20
N LEU A 82 -1.09 5.07 5.16
CA LEU A 82 -0.33 5.77 6.19
C LEU A 82 -1.00 5.62 7.56
N ASP A 83 -2.29 5.90 7.68
CA ASP A 83 -3.01 5.79 8.94
C ASP A 83 -3.00 4.37 9.50
N ARG A 84 -3.11 3.36 8.62
CA ARG A 84 -3.01 1.95 9.05
C ARG A 84 -1.58 1.59 9.48
N VAL A 85 -0.56 2.05 8.76
CA VAL A 85 0.86 1.84 9.12
C VAL A 85 1.17 2.49 10.47
N LEU A 86 0.68 3.70 10.72
CA LEU A 86 0.90 4.40 12.00
C LEU A 86 0.28 3.65 13.18
N ARG A 87 -0.95 3.12 13.01
CA ARG A 87 -1.59 2.27 14.03
C ARG A 87 -0.78 1.01 14.31
N LEU A 88 -0.42 0.27 13.26
CA LEU A 88 0.39 -0.95 13.40
C LEU A 88 1.73 -0.69 14.11
N LEU A 89 2.42 0.41 13.76
CA LEU A 89 3.65 0.79 14.45
C LEU A 89 3.42 1.11 15.95
N ALA A 90 2.33 1.80 16.28
CA ALA A 90 1.95 2.07 17.66
C ALA A 90 1.64 0.78 18.45
N ASP A 91 1.05 -0.21 17.79
CA ASP A 91 0.75 -1.54 18.36
C ASP A 91 2.00 -2.44 18.47
N GLY A 92 3.17 -1.96 18.03
CA GLY A 92 4.44 -2.69 18.10
C GLY A 92 4.74 -3.58 16.88
N GLU A 93 3.85 -3.56 15.89
CA GLU A 93 4.05 -4.26 14.62
C GLU A 93 5.07 -3.56 13.73
N ARG A 94 5.51 -4.27 12.68
CA ARG A 94 6.65 -3.84 11.84
C ARG A 94 6.28 -3.74 10.35
N PRO A 95 5.31 -2.88 9.96
CA PRO A 95 4.93 -2.63 8.57
C PRO A 95 5.99 -1.81 7.80
N TYR A 96 7.27 -2.11 7.99
CA TYR A 96 8.36 -1.25 7.52
C TYR A 96 8.43 -1.16 5.99
N ALA A 97 8.11 -2.23 5.26
CA ALA A 97 8.07 -2.19 3.81
C ALA A 97 7.04 -1.17 3.30
N ALA A 98 5.82 -1.18 3.86
CA ALA A 98 4.77 -0.22 3.53
C ALA A 98 5.17 1.21 3.90
N GLY A 99 5.70 1.43 5.11
CA GLY A 99 6.18 2.75 5.51
C GLY A 99 7.30 3.28 4.61
N LEU A 100 8.26 2.42 4.21
CA LEU A 100 9.31 2.81 3.28
C LEU A 100 8.75 3.14 1.89
N ALA A 101 7.77 2.38 1.39
CA ALA A 101 7.10 2.70 0.13
C ALA A 101 6.41 4.08 0.21
N LEU A 102 5.65 4.35 1.27
CA LEU A 102 5.00 5.66 1.51
C LEU A 102 6.00 6.82 1.51
N ALA A 103 7.15 6.67 2.17
CA ALA A 103 8.18 7.71 2.22
C ALA A 103 8.74 8.09 0.84
N GLY A 104 8.61 7.22 -0.17
CA GLY A 104 9.00 7.51 -1.55
C GLY A 104 7.91 8.16 -2.40
N ARG A 105 6.66 8.25 -1.93
CA ARG A 105 5.52 8.69 -2.74
C ARG A 105 5.45 10.20 -2.92
N ALA A 106 5.36 10.66 -4.15
CA ALA A 106 5.28 12.09 -4.50
C ALA A 106 3.92 12.72 -4.16
N GLU A 107 2.89 11.91 -3.98
CA GLU A 107 1.52 12.33 -3.66
C GLU A 107 1.37 12.73 -2.19
N LEU A 108 2.27 12.28 -1.32
CA LEU A 108 2.29 12.61 0.10
C LEU A 108 3.08 13.89 0.37
N THR A 109 2.57 14.70 1.30
CA THR A 109 3.21 15.95 1.73
C THR A 109 4.43 15.67 2.61
N ASP A 110 5.16 16.73 2.97
CA ASP A 110 6.25 16.63 3.94
C ASP A 110 5.72 16.47 5.38
N ASP A 111 4.50 16.94 5.66
CA ASP A 111 3.82 16.71 6.93
C ASP A 111 3.42 15.24 7.09
N ASP A 112 2.87 14.64 6.03
CA ASP A 112 2.54 13.20 5.99
C ASP A 112 3.79 12.35 6.26
N ALA A 113 4.91 12.73 5.65
CA ALA A 113 6.20 12.11 5.87
C ALA A 113 6.75 12.31 7.30
N SER A 114 6.54 13.49 7.87
CA SER A 114 6.95 13.80 9.24
C SER A 114 6.21 12.94 10.26
N ARG A 115 4.91 12.69 10.04
CA ARG A 115 4.12 11.74 10.84
C ARG A 115 4.75 10.35 10.85
N LEU A 116 5.16 9.84 9.68
CA LEU A 116 5.81 8.55 9.56
C LEU A 116 7.17 8.50 10.30
N LEU A 117 7.97 9.57 10.19
CA LEU A 117 9.26 9.68 10.87
C LEU A 117 9.13 9.84 12.38
N ALA A 118 8.03 10.41 12.86
CA ALA A 118 7.74 10.61 14.28
C ALA A 118 7.08 9.39 14.94
N ALA A 119 6.48 8.48 14.16
CA ALA A 119 5.69 7.35 14.63
C ALA A 119 6.37 6.56 15.79
N PRO A 120 5.67 6.34 16.92
CA PRO A 120 6.08 5.37 17.94
C PRO A 120 6.28 3.98 17.31
N GLY A 121 7.15 3.15 17.88
CA GLY A 121 7.45 1.80 17.34
C GLY A 121 8.34 1.77 16.08
N GLY A 122 8.57 2.90 15.41
CA GLY A 122 9.51 3.00 14.29
C GLY A 122 10.96 2.80 14.72
N SER A 123 11.61 1.73 14.25
CA SER A 123 13.04 1.47 14.53
C SER A 123 13.98 2.52 13.92
N ARG A 124 15.21 2.62 14.43
CA ARG A 124 16.26 3.51 13.86
C ARG A 124 16.50 3.23 12.37
N ARG A 125 16.59 1.95 11.99
CA ARG A 125 16.80 1.54 10.58
C ARG A 125 15.65 1.99 9.68
N PHE A 126 14.42 1.80 10.16
CA PHE A 126 13.22 2.26 9.46
C PHE A 126 13.24 3.78 9.23
N ARG A 127 13.49 4.58 10.29
CA ARG A 127 13.54 6.04 10.20
C ARG A 127 14.64 6.53 9.26
N THR A 128 15.82 5.91 9.29
CA THR A 128 16.90 6.22 8.35
C THR A 128 16.47 5.91 6.92
N GLY A 129 15.90 4.73 6.67
CA GLY A 129 15.45 4.34 5.33
C GLY A 129 14.33 5.23 4.77
N ALA A 130 13.41 5.67 5.63
CA ALA A 130 12.35 6.60 5.26
C ALA A 130 12.93 7.98 4.91
N ARG A 131 13.85 8.51 5.73
CA ARG A 131 14.52 9.79 5.47
C ARG A 131 15.27 9.79 4.13
N MET A 132 15.98 8.72 3.81
CA MET A 132 16.69 8.61 2.52
C MET A 132 15.74 8.69 1.32
N ARG A 133 14.57 8.05 1.41
CA ARG A 133 13.57 8.08 0.32
C ARG A 133 12.93 9.45 0.17
N LEU A 134 12.66 10.13 1.29
CA LEU A 134 12.14 11.51 1.27
C LEU A 134 13.12 12.50 0.63
N MET A 135 14.41 12.35 0.94
CA MET A 135 15.47 13.15 0.32
C MET A 135 15.54 12.90 -1.20
N ALA A 136 15.53 11.63 -1.62
CA ALA A 136 15.54 11.26 -3.03
C ALA A 136 14.32 11.82 -3.78
N ARG A 137 13.11 11.69 -3.20
CA ARG A 137 11.87 12.27 -3.72
C ARG A 137 11.96 13.78 -3.92
N THR A 138 12.52 14.49 -2.95
CA THR A 138 12.65 15.95 -2.99
C THR A 138 13.62 16.40 -4.07
N ALA A 139 14.74 15.69 -4.25
CA ALA A 139 15.70 15.95 -5.32
C ALA A 139 15.07 15.79 -6.70
N THR A 140 14.26 14.74 -6.92
CA THR A 140 13.56 14.53 -8.20
C THR A 140 12.58 15.64 -8.53
N ARG A 141 11.85 16.19 -7.53
CA ARG A 141 10.95 17.33 -7.74
C ARG A 141 11.70 18.60 -8.17
N GLN A 142 12.90 18.83 -7.63
CA GLN A 142 13.72 20.02 -7.95
C GLN A 142 14.34 19.96 -9.35
N THR A 143 14.60 18.77 -9.89
CA THR A 143 15.14 18.60 -11.25
C THR A 143 14.09 18.68 -12.37
N ALA A 144 12.81 18.66 -12.02
CA ALA A 144 11.69 18.62 -12.98
C ALA A 144 10.97 19.97 -13.17
N GLY A 145 11.41 21.02 -12.45
CA GLY A 145 10.91 22.40 -12.57
C GLY A 145 11.96 23.31 -13.18
#